data_AF-A0A1A6A8A3-F1
#
_entry.id   AF-A0A1A6A8A3-F1
#
_cell.length_a   1.000
_cell.length_b   1.000
_cell.length_c   1.000
_cell.angle_alpha   90.00
_cell.angle_beta   90.00
_cell.angle_gamma   90.00
#
_symmetry.space_group_name_H-M   'P 1'
#
loop_
_entity.id
_entity.type
_entity.pdbx_description
1 polymer ?
#
loop_
_entity_poly.entity_id
_entity_poly.type
_entity_poly.pdbx_seq_one_letter_code
_entity_poly.pdbx_strand_id
1 'polypeptide(L)'
;MSDSITTSKKRSRPSEVEDSVEGNESNQASSSSSSSKLRPADEDADDQEDEGQKKAMKSQKRKKKSKDVTPGIVYISRLPPGMTPQKVRHLMGRWGEIGKVYAQRRDAPTGYNPNSSQKKQKHQSANYSEAWVEFLDKSVAKTVSSMLNAQVIGGKKGDKWRDDIWTMKYLSGFKWEMLGEQMAYERQAHQARLRTEITRSKAEQSEYLKNVELARVLDKRKAKKALTSDGSGAAGAGGDEGGKGGSSYRQRPVIEKSKTLEGKGMDDVLGSIFG
;
A
#
# COMPACT_ATOMS: atom_id res chain seq x y z
N MET A 1 -55.33 -27.56 -13.01
CA MET A 1 -56.51 -26.86 -12.46
C MET A 1 -56.36 -26.97 -10.94
N SER A 2 -55.87 -25.99 -10.20
CA SER A 2 -55.95 -24.55 -10.42
C SER A 2 -54.80 -23.84 -9.70
N ASP A 3 -54.18 -22.90 -10.40
CA ASP A 3 -53.28 -21.87 -9.89
C ASP A 3 -54.03 -20.88 -8.97
N SER A 4 -53.29 -20.26 -8.05
CA SER A 4 -53.65 -18.95 -7.48
C SER A 4 -52.40 -18.22 -7.00
N ILE A 5 -51.94 -17.35 -7.89
CA ILE A 5 -50.92 -16.31 -7.69
C ILE A 5 -51.57 -15.12 -6.98
N THR A 6 -50.94 -14.55 -5.94
CA THR A 6 -51.15 -13.13 -5.58
C THR A 6 -49.89 -12.54 -4.95
N THR A 7 -49.69 -11.25 -5.22
CA THR A 7 -48.42 -10.55 -5.41
C THR A 7 -48.04 -9.60 -4.26
N SER A 8 -46.74 -9.27 -4.19
CA SER A 8 -46.14 -7.98 -3.80
C SER A 8 -46.33 -7.40 -2.40
N LYS A 9 -45.23 -7.32 -1.63
CA LYS A 9 -44.89 -6.08 -0.90
C LYS A 9 -43.38 -5.84 -0.80
N LYS A 10 -42.94 -4.89 -1.62
CA LYS A 10 -41.62 -4.24 -1.68
C LYS A 10 -41.44 -3.39 -0.42
N ARG A 11 -40.35 -3.55 0.33
CA ARG A 11 -39.93 -2.59 1.37
C ARG A 11 -38.45 -2.26 1.25
N SER A 12 -38.20 -0.96 1.24
CA SER A 12 -36.98 -0.23 0.89
C SER A 12 -36.02 -0.10 2.09
N ARG A 13 -34.72 0.02 1.80
CA ARG A 13 -33.61 0.35 2.74
C ARG A 13 -33.70 1.83 3.20
N PRO A 14 -33.09 2.16 4.36
CA PRO A 14 -31.76 2.79 4.39
C PRO A 14 -30.84 2.08 5.42
N SER A 15 -29.54 1.83 5.24
CA SER A 15 -28.35 2.69 5.04
C SER A 15 -28.03 3.62 6.21
N GLU A 16 -27.51 3.05 7.30
CA GLU A 16 -26.61 3.73 8.23
C GLU A 16 -25.28 2.97 8.25
N VAL A 17 -24.24 3.65 7.79
CA VAL A 17 -22.83 3.24 7.87
C VAL A 17 -22.17 4.28 8.76
N GLU A 18 -22.06 3.95 10.03
CA GLU A 18 -21.19 4.63 10.98
C GLU A 18 -19.83 3.91 10.89
N ASP A 19 -18.85 4.50 10.21
CA ASP A 19 -17.45 4.08 10.27
C ASP A 19 -16.63 5.25 10.78
N SER A 20 -16.44 5.25 12.11
CA SER A 20 -15.56 6.16 12.82
C SER A 20 -14.12 5.72 12.61
N VAL A 21 -13.40 6.42 11.73
CA VAL A 21 -11.93 6.28 11.62
C VAL A 21 -11.30 7.30 12.55
N GLU A 22 -10.92 6.86 13.75
CA GLU A 22 -10.01 7.59 14.62
C GLU A 22 -8.63 7.70 13.96
N GLY A 23 -8.20 8.95 13.74
CA GLY A 23 -6.82 9.28 13.39
C GLY A 23 -5.94 9.23 14.63
N ASN A 24 -5.04 8.24 14.66
CA ASN A 24 -3.94 8.22 15.63
C ASN A 24 -2.65 8.66 14.93
N GLU A 25 -2.33 9.95 15.03
CA GLU A 25 -1.02 10.50 14.73
C GLU A 25 -0.05 10.11 15.85
N SER A 26 0.91 9.23 15.55
CA SER A 26 2.04 8.97 16.44
C SER A 26 3.32 9.51 15.83
N ASN A 27 3.79 10.59 16.44
CA ASN A 27 5.13 11.14 16.38
C ASN A 27 6.22 10.06 16.36
N GLN A 28 7.13 10.11 15.39
CA GLN A 28 8.47 9.57 15.58
C GLN A 28 9.50 10.68 15.40
N ALA A 29 10.06 11.07 16.53
CA ALA A 29 11.20 11.95 16.65
C ALA A 29 12.45 11.24 16.11
N SER A 30 13.17 11.98 15.28
CA SER A 30 14.49 11.71 14.74
C SER A 30 15.54 11.60 15.85
N SER A 31 16.20 10.45 15.95
CA SER A 31 17.47 10.32 16.68
C SER A 31 18.64 10.35 15.70
N SER A 32 19.39 11.44 15.74
CA SER A 32 20.68 11.63 15.10
C SER A 32 21.77 10.78 15.77
N SER A 33 22.53 10.02 14.98
CA SER A 33 23.84 9.51 15.43
C SER A 33 24.84 9.43 14.28
N SER A 34 25.67 10.47 14.21
CA SER A 34 27.13 10.41 14.07
C SER A 34 27.77 9.41 13.10
N SER A 35 28.18 9.98 11.97
CA SER A 35 29.44 9.74 11.25
C SER A 35 30.52 8.97 12.03
N SER A 36 30.93 7.83 11.48
CA SER A 36 32.34 7.44 11.48
C SER A 36 32.67 6.62 10.23
N LYS A 37 33.92 6.80 9.81
CA LYS A 37 34.42 6.72 8.46
C LYS A 37 35.64 5.82 8.51
N LEU A 38 35.65 4.66 7.85
CA LEU A 38 36.86 3.87 7.65
C LEU A 38 36.89 3.20 6.28
N ARG A 39 38.09 3.20 5.72
CA ARG A 39 38.51 2.99 4.33
C ARG A 39 38.69 1.48 4.02
N PRO A 40 38.69 1.07 2.73
CA PRO A 40 39.09 -0.26 2.31
C PRO A 40 40.60 -0.34 2.02
N ALA A 41 41.21 -1.46 2.37
CA ALA A 41 42.52 -1.94 1.90
C ALA A 41 42.33 -3.45 1.65
N ASP A 42 42.41 -3.91 0.39
CA ASP A 42 43.60 -4.57 -0.22
C ASP A 42 43.74 -6.01 0.37
N GLU A 43 43.77 -7.14 -0.35
CA GLU A 43 44.31 -7.49 -1.65
C GLU A 43 43.75 -8.87 -2.09
N ASP A 44 43.55 -9.04 -3.40
CA ASP A 44 43.46 -10.34 -4.08
C ASP A 44 44.87 -10.92 -4.25
N ALA A 45 45.09 -12.17 -3.85
CA ALA A 45 46.21 -13.00 -4.33
C ALA A 45 45.80 -14.47 -4.32
N ASP A 46 45.84 -15.05 -5.52
CA ASP A 46 45.55 -16.44 -5.86
C ASP A 46 46.84 -17.28 -5.85
N ASP A 47 46.64 -18.59 -5.72
CA ASP A 47 47.43 -19.69 -6.28
C ASP A 47 48.57 -20.40 -5.50
N GLN A 48 48.33 -21.72 -5.30
CA GLN A 48 49.20 -22.93 -5.35
C GLN A 48 50.52 -23.01 -4.54
N GLU A 49 51.05 -24.15 -4.06
CA GLU A 49 50.70 -25.56 -3.80
C GLU A 49 51.99 -26.16 -3.17
N ASP A 50 51.94 -26.95 -2.08
CA ASP A 50 52.96 -27.98 -1.78
C ASP A 50 52.66 -28.87 -0.54
N GLU A 51 52.93 -30.16 -0.77
CA GLU A 51 52.77 -31.36 0.07
C GLU A 51 53.83 -31.49 1.18
N GLY A 52 53.49 -32.11 2.33
CA GLY A 52 54.50 -32.42 3.35
C GLY A 52 54.03 -32.95 4.71
N GLN A 53 53.60 -34.21 4.73
CA GLN A 53 53.32 -35.13 5.86
C GLN A 53 53.90 -34.84 7.28
N LYS A 54 53.06 -34.99 8.33
CA LYS A 54 53.10 -36.05 9.40
C LYS A 54 52.51 -35.60 10.76
N LYS A 55 51.33 -36.19 11.06
CA LYS A 55 50.82 -36.74 12.33
C LYS A 55 51.20 -36.08 13.67
N ALA A 56 50.19 -35.56 14.38
CA ALA A 56 49.90 -35.95 15.77
C ALA A 56 48.48 -35.53 16.18
N MET A 57 47.78 -36.44 16.86
CA MET A 57 46.43 -36.30 17.38
C MET A 57 46.23 -35.00 18.21
N LYS A 58 45.30 -34.16 17.75
CA LYS A 58 44.42 -33.42 18.65
C LYS A 58 43.06 -33.29 17.97
N SER A 59 42.23 -34.31 18.21
CA SER A 59 40.79 -34.30 17.94
C SER A 59 40.10 -33.29 18.86
N GLN A 60 40.38 -32.01 18.68
CA GLN A 60 39.50 -30.96 19.13
C GLN A 60 38.60 -30.62 17.96
N LYS A 61 37.32 -30.99 18.10
CA LYS A 61 36.21 -30.52 17.27
C LYS A 61 36.43 -29.03 16.97
N ARG A 62 37.00 -28.72 15.81
CA ARG A 62 36.84 -27.40 15.19
C ARG A 62 35.36 -27.37 14.84
N LYS A 63 34.53 -26.91 15.79
CA LYS A 63 33.24 -26.33 15.46
C LYS A 63 33.60 -25.20 14.50
N LYS A 64 33.62 -25.50 13.19
CA LYS A 64 33.62 -24.49 12.14
C LYS A 64 32.53 -23.54 12.60
N LYS A 65 32.89 -22.30 12.97
CA LYS A 65 31.90 -21.22 13.07
C LYS A 65 31.06 -21.38 11.82
N SER A 66 29.79 -21.74 11.98
CA SER A 66 28.88 -21.89 10.85
C SER A 66 29.03 -20.59 10.08
N LYS A 67 29.67 -20.63 8.91
CA LYS A 67 29.72 -19.47 8.03
C LYS A 67 28.29 -19.00 7.95
N ASP A 68 28.03 -17.74 8.31
CA ASP A 68 26.68 -17.20 8.28
C ASP A 68 26.10 -17.53 6.91
N VAL A 69 25.15 -18.45 6.91
CA VAL A 69 24.65 -19.03 5.67
C VAL A 69 23.84 -17.92 5.03
N THR A 70 24.35 -17.43 3.91
CA THR A 70 23.70 -16.34 3.21
C THR A 70 22.57 -16.93 2.38
N PRO A 71 21.33 -16.46 2.57
CA PRO A 71 20.19 -16.95 1.80
C PRO A 71 20.37 -16.60 0.32
N GLY A 72 19.82 -17.44 -0.54
CA GLY A 72 19.85 -17.27 -1.98
C GLY A 72 18.46 -17.40 -2.58
N ILE A 73 18.15 -16.54 -3.54
CA ILE A 73 16.84 -16.52 -4.19
C ILE A 73 16.93 -17.11 -5.58
N VAL A 74 15.98 -17.99 -5.89
CA VAL A 74 15.75 -18.55 -7.21
C VAL A 74 14.46 -17.97 -7.77
N TYR A 75 14.56 -17.37 -8.94
CA TYR A 75 13.43 -16.89 -9.73
C TYR A 75 12.95 -18.00 -10.66
N ILE A 76 11.64 -18.22 -10.69
CA ILE A 76 10.95 -19.17 -11.57
C ILE A 76 10.04 -18.34 -12.49
N SER A 77 10.36 -18.35 -13.78
CA SER A 77 9.68 -17.51 -14.78
C SER A 77 8.29 -18.02 -15.14
N ARG A 78 8.11 -19.35 -15.15
CA ARG A 78 6.85 -19.98 -15.54
C ARG A 78 6.40 -20.99 -14.49
N LEU A 79 5.25 -20.73 -13.87
CA LEU A 79 4.52 -21.72 -13.09
C LEU A 79 3.39 -22.34 -13.92
N PRO A 80 3.24 -23.67 -13.89
CA PRO A 80 2.09 -24.34 -14.46
C PRO A 80 0.76 -23.88 -13.85
N PRO A 81 -0.35 -23.94 -14.61
CA PRO A 81 -1.66 -23.57 -14.11
C PRO A 81 -2.10 -24.48 -12.94
N GLY A 82 -2.62 -23.85 -11.88
CA GLY A 82 -3.04 -24.53 -10.65
C GLY A 82 -1.92 -25.01 -9.74
N MET A 83 -0.65 -24.72 -10.05
CA MET A 83 0.47 -25.01 -9.16
C MET A 83 0.56 -23.96 -8.06
N THR A 84 0.43 -24.38 -6.80
CA THR A 84 0.48 -23.47 -5.66
C THR A 84 1.92 -23.26 -5.18
N PRO A 85 2.26 -22.09 -4.59
CA PRO A 85 3.58 -21.85 -4.00
C PRO A 85 3.95 -22.88 -2.92
N GLN A 86 2.95 -23.42 -2.20
CA GLN A 86 3.14 -24.53 -1.26
C GLN A 86 3.66 -25.80 -1.95
N LYS A 87 3.14 -26.12 -3.14
CA LYS A 87 3.62 -27.28 -3.90
C LYS A 87 5.03 -27.05 -4.44
N VAL A 88 5.34 -25.83 -4.90
CA VAL A 88 6.71 -25.43 -5.30
C VAL A 88 7.67 -25.67 -4.13
N ARG A 89 7.31 -25.20 -2.92
CA ARG A 89 8.09 -25.40 -1.70
C ARG A 89 8.32 -26.88 -1.41
N HIS A 90 7.28 -27.70 -1.50
CA HIS A 90 7.40 -29.12 -1.26
C HIS A 90 8.32 -29.83 -2.27
N LEU A 91 8.19 -29.51 -3.56
CA LEU A 91 9.05 -30.08 -4.59
C LEU A 91 10.50 -29.66 -4.35
N MET A 92 10.73 -28.36 -4.19
CA MET A 92 12.07 -27.81 -4.02
C MET A 92 12.74 -28.22 -2.69
N GLY A 93 11.94 -28.55 -1.68
CA GLY A 93 12.42 -28.96 -0.35
C GLY A 93 13.23 -30.26 -0.36
N ARG A 94 13.17 -31.02 -1.46
CA ARG A 94 13.97 -32.24 -1.66
C ARG A 94 15.46 -31.96 -1.85
N TRP A 95 15.81 -30.76 -2.31
CA TRP A 95 17.21 -30.39 -2.60
C TRP A 95 17.83 -29.50 -1.53
N GLY A 96 17.01 -28.84 -0.71
CA GLY A 96 17.50 -28.02 0.39
C GLY A 96 16.39 -27.40 1.22
N GLU A 97 16.78 -26.77 2.32
CA GLU A 97 15.86 -26.08 3.20
C GLU A 97 15.42 -24.73 2.59
N ILE A 98 14.10 -24.54 2.57
CA ILE A 98 13.45 -23.38 1.96
C ILE A 98 12.91 -22.47 3.06
N GLY A 99 13.23 -21.19 2.95
CA GLY A 99 12.64 -20.12 3.74
C GLY A 99 11.31 -19.67 3.14
N LYS A 100 11.29 -18.44 2.63
CA LYS A 100 10.10 -17.79 2.08
C LYS A 100 9.84 -18.19 0.62
N VAL A 101 8.56 -18.25 0.24
CA VAL A 101 8.13 -18.50 -1.14
C VAL A 101 7.02 -17.53 -1.50
N TYR A 102 7.18 -16.88 -2.64
CA TYR A 102 6.25 -15.91 -3.18
C TYR A 102 5.91 -16.31 -4.60
N ALA A 103 4.64 -16.26 -4.95
CA ALA A 103 4.19 -16.51 -6.31
C ALA A 103 3.24 -15.40 -6.73
N GLN A 104 3.56 -14.74 -7.83
CA GLN A 104 2.74 -13.72 -8.43
C GLN A 104 1.54 -14.38 -9.10
N ARG A 105 0.33 -14.00 -8.69
CA ARG A 105 -0.88 -14.44 -9.38
C ARG A 105 -0.94 -13.73 -10.72
N ARG A 106 -1.15 -14.48 -11.81
CA ARG A 106 -1.36 -13.93 -13.16
C ARG A 106 -2.56 -12.98 -13.17
N ASP A 107 -3.58 -13.30 -12.38
CA ASP A 107 -4.82 -12.53 -12.25
C ASP A 107 -4.78 -11.57 -11.04
N ALA A 108 -3.60 -11.26 -10.49
CA ALA A 108 -3.50 -10.27 -9.42
C ALA A 108 -4.07 -8.93 -9.94
N PRO A 109 -5.06 -8.34 -9.26
CA PRO A 109 -5.62 -7.07 -9.68
C PRO A 109 -4.58 -5.98 -9.40
N THR A 110 -3.72 -5.67 -10.37
CA THR A 110 -2.73 -4.57 -10.33
C THR A 110 -3.40 -3.19 -10.44
N GLY A 111 -4.64 -3.06 -10.00
CA GLY A 111 -5.52 -1.96 -10.35
C GLY A 111 -6.79 -2.52 -10.97
N TYR A 112 -7.91 -2.01 -10.51
CA TYR A 112 -9.28 -2.22 -10.98
C TYR A 112 -9.41 -3.23 -12.14
N ASN A 113 -9.71 -4.49 -11.81
CA ASN A 113 -10.03 -5.48 -12.83
C ASN A 113 -11.53 -5.32 -13.17
N PRO A 114 -11.91 -4.73 -14.32
CA PRO A 114 -13.31 -4.53 -14.69
C PRO A 114 -14.08 -5.85 -14.80
N ASN A 115 -13.37 -6.97 -14.97
CA ASN A 115 -13.93 -8.32 -15.01
C ASN A 115 -14.11 -8.96 -13.62
N SER A 116 -13.75 -8.28 -12.52
CA SER A 116 -14.05 -8.74 -11.15
C SER A 116 -15.56 -8.84 -10.87
N SER A 117 -16.39 -8.22 -11.71
CA SER A 117 -17.85 -8.32 -11.67
C SER A 117 -18.38 -9.61 -12.30
N GLN A 118 -17.57 -10.32 -13.10
CA GLN A 118 -17.96 -11.64 -13.59
C GLN A 118 -17.94 -12.60 -12.39
N LYS A 119 -19.11 -13.19 -12.10
CA LYS A 119 -19.36 -14.16 -11.03
C LYS A 119 -18.13 -15.04 -10.83
N LYS A 120 -17.45 -14.88 -9.69
CA LYS A 120 -16.32 -15.74 -9.27
C LYS A 120 -16.70 -17.19 -9.56
N GLN A 121 -16.16 -17.76 -10.63
CA GLN A 121 -16.35 -19.16 -10.94
C GLN A 121 -15.92 -19.94 -9.71
N LYS A 122 -16.81 -20.78 -9.16
CA LYS A 122 -16.66 -21.48 -7.87
C LYS A 122 -15.37 -22.31 -7.78
N HIS A 123 -14.70 -22.57 -8.91
CA HIS A 123 -13.47 -23.36 -9.01
C HIS A 123 -12.39 -22.74 -9.92
N GLN A 124 -12.23 -21.42 -9.98
CA GLN A 124 -11.07 -20.88 -10.71
C GLN A 124 -9.77 -21.26 -9.99
N SER A 125 -8.99 -22.16 -10.59
CA SER A 125 -7.67 -22.52 -10.06
C SER A 125 -6.78 -21.30 -10.05
N ALA A 126 -6.12 -21.03 -8.92
CA ALA A 126 -5.19 -19.92 -8.82
C ALA A 126 -4.07 -20.09 -9.85
N ASN A 127 -4.07 -19.21 -10.85
CA ASN A 127 -3.05 -19.15 -11.88
C ASN A 127 -1.92 -18.25 -11.39
N TYR A 128 -0.73 -18.81 -11.22
CA TYR A 128 0.48 -18.07 -10.91
C TYR A 128 1.32 -17.96 -12.17
N SER A 129 1.88 -16.78 -12.43
CA SER A 129 2.79 -16.58 -13.56
C SER A 129 4.22 -16.93 -13.18
N GLU A 130 4.68 -16.32 -12.09
CA GLU A 130 6.08 -16.27 -11.67
C GLU A 130 6.19 -16.57 -10.18
N ALA A 131 7.35 -17.08 -9.74
CA ALA A 131 7.62 -17.29 -8.33
C ALA A 131 9.08 -16.99 -7.96
N TRP A 132 9.27 -16.66 -6.69
CA TRP A 132 10.55 -16.44 -6.04
C TRP A 132 10.63 -17.37 -4.84
N VAL A 133 11.70 -18.16 -4.80
CA VAL A 133 11.94 -19.15 -3.76
C VAL A 133 13.25 -18.82 -3.08
N GLU A 134 13.19 -18.61 -1.77
CA GLU A 134 14.36 -18.37 -0.93
C GLU A 134 14.87 -19.70 -0.35
N PHE A 135 16.12 -20.04 -0.67
CA PHE A 135 16.86 -21.09 0.01
C PHE A 135 17.67 -20.48 1.14
N LEU A 136 17.79 -21.23 2.25
CA LEU A 136 18.65 -20.81 3.37
C LEU A 136 20.12 -20.72 2.96
N ASP A 137 20.57 -21.58 2.04
CA ASP A 137 21.92 -21.55 1.47
C ASP A 137 21.93 -21.17 0.00
N LYS A 138 22.64 -20.09 -0.33
CA LYS A 138 22.86 -19.66 -1.71
C LYS A 138 23.65 -20.68 -2.55
N SER A 139 24.47 -21.53 -1.92
CA SER A 139 25.22 -22.56 -2.66
C SER A 139 24.25 -23.57 -3.26
N VAL A 140 23.29 -24.03 -2.46
CA VAL A 140 22.19 -24.89 -2.89
C VAL A 140 21.33 -24.20 -3.94
N ALA A 141 20.99 -22.92 -3.73
CA ALA A 141 20.22 -22.15 -4.72
C ALA A 141 20.89 -22.14 -6.11
N LYS A 142 22.21 -21.91 -6.17
CA LYS A 142 22.98 -21.92 -7.43
C LYS A 142 22.93 -23.30 -8.09
N THR A 143 23.24 -24.35 -7.34
CA THR A 143 23.25 -25.73 -7.85
C THR A 143 21.87 -26.16 -8.33
N VAL A 144 20.81 -25.92 -7.54
CA VAL A 144 19.42 -26.22 -7.89
C VAL A 144 19.02 -25.48 -9.15
N SER A 145 19.33 -24.18 -9.27
CA SER A 145 18.98 -23.42 -10.46
C SER A 145 19.66 -23.96 -11.72
N SER A 146 20.93 -24.35 -11.64
CA SER A 146 21.67 -24.92 -12.78
C SER A 146 21.15 -26.31 -13.15
N MET A 147 20.89 -27.14 -12.13
CA MET A 147 20.52 -28.54 -12.30
C MET A 147 19.07 -28.73 -12.75
N LEU A 148 18.12 -27.98 -12.19
CA LEU A 148 16.70 -28.13 -12.50
C LEU A 148 16.25 -27.27 -13.68
N ASN A 149 17.02 -26.27 -14.10
CA ASN A 149 16.64 -25.50 -15.27
C ASN A 149 16.55 -26.39 -16.51
N ALA A 150 15.48 -26.22 -17.28
CA ALA A 150 15.11 -27.06 -18.42
C ALA A 150 14.81 -28.53 -18.10
N GLN A 151 14.63 -28.91 -16.82
CA GLN A 151 14.17 -30.24 -16.43
C GLN A 151 12.65 -30.31 -16.33
N VAL A 152 12.06 -31.48 -16.58
CA VAL A 152 10.63 -31.71 -16.39
C VAL A 152 10.25 -31.66 -14.91
N ILE A 153 9.08 -31.08 -14.61
CA ILE A 153 8.61 -30.90 -13.23
C ILE A 153 8.12 -32.23 -12.65
N GLY A 154 7.30 -32.93 -13.42
CA GLY A 154 6.76 -34.23 -13.07
C GLY A 154 7.64 -35.38 -13.58
N GLY A 155 7.22 -36.60 -13.26
CA GLY A 155 7.88 -37.81 -13.76
C GLY A 155 7.01 -39.06 -13.72
N LYS A 156 6.03 -39.11 -12.80
CA LYS A 156 5.08 -40.21 -12.72
C LYS A 156 3.97 -40.05 -13.76
N LYS A 157 3.53 -41.17 -14.35
CA LYS A 157 2.37 -41.21 -15.25
C LYS A 157 1.12 -40.78 -14.49
N GLY A 158 0.43 -39.75 -14.97
CA GLY A 158 -0.75 -39.16 -14.33
C GLY A 158 -0.49 -37.93 -13.46
N ASP A 159 0.76 -37.48 -13.33
CA ASP A 159 1.04 -36.20 -12.69
C ASP A 159 0.55 -35.03 -13.56
N LYS A 160 -0.07 -34.03 -12.94
CA LYS A 160 -0.74 -32.91 -13.64
C LYS A 160 0.25 -32.06 -14.45
N TRP A 161 1.49 -31.98 -13.98
CA TRP A 161 2.54 -31.12 -14.54
C TRP A 161 3.69 -31.94 -15.14
N ARG A 162 3.38 -33.12 -15.67
CA ARG A 162 4.38 -34.04 -16.24
C ARG A 162 5.16 -33.41 -17.41
N ASP A 163 4.45 -32.74 -18.30
CA ASP A 163 5.01 -32.19 -19.55
C ASP A 163 5.53 -30.75 -19.36
N ASP A 164 5.31 -30.18 -18.18
CA ASP A 164 5.82 -28.86 -17.85
C ASP A 164 7.30 -28.91 -17.51
N ILE A 165 8.00 -27.84 -17.90
CA ILE A 165 9.45 -27.70 -17.77
C ILE A 165 9.76 -26.57 -16.79
N TRP A 166 10.70 -26.81 -15.90
CA TRP A 166 11.25 -25.79 -15.02
C TRP A 166 12.03 -24.75 -15.84
N THR A 167 11.68 -23.47 -15.64
CA THR A 167 12.42 -22.33 -16.17
C THR A 167 12.81 -21.44 -15.01
N MET A 168 14.07 -21.52 -14.58
CA MET A 168 14.53 -20.86 -13.37
C MET A 168 15.92 -20.27 -13.48
N LYS A 169 16.18 -19.22 -12.70
CA LYS A 169 17.44 -18.49 -12.66
C LYS A 169 17.79 -18.12 -11.22
N TYR A 170 19.03 -18.34 -10.82
CA TYR A 170 19.54 -17.79 -9.57
C TYR A 170 19.76 -16.28 -9.67
N LEU A 171 19.31 -15.54 -8.66
CA LEU A 171 19.50 -14.10 -8.57
C LEU A 171 20.64 -13.80 -7.58
N SER A 172 21.81 -13.44 -8.11
CA SER A 172 22.96 -13.04 -7.29
C SER A 172 22.75 -11.66 -6.66
N GLY A 173 23.06 -11.53 -5.37
CA GLY A 173 22.96 -10.25 -4.64
C GLY A 173 21.53 -9.79 -4.33
N PHE A 174 20.52 -10.54 -4.79
CA PHE A 174 19.12 -10.23 -4.54
C PHE A 174 18.70 -10.73 -3.16
N LYS A 175 18.12 -9.84 -2.35
CA LYS A 175 17.59 -10.14 -1.01
C LYS A 175 16.08 -10.16 -1.04
N TRP A 176 15.47 -10.96 -0.16
CA TRP A 176 14.01 -11.10 -0.11
C TRP A 176 13.29 -9.77 0.11
N GLU A 177 13.86 -8.94 0.98
CA GLU A 177 13.31 -7.62 1.32
C GLU A 177 13.16 -6.71 0.09
N MET A 178 14.06 -6.84 -0.90
CA MET A 178 14.00 -6.06 -2.14
C MET A 178 12.80 -6.44 -3.03
N LEU A 179 12.36 -7.70 -2.98
CA LEU A 179 11.15 -8.14 -3.70
C LEU A 179 9.91 -7.43 -3.15
N GLY A 180 9.79 -7.40 -1.82
CA GLY A 180 8.69 -6.73 -1.14
C GLY A 180 8.72 -5.22 -1.35
N GLU A 181 9.90 -4.62 -1.26
CA GLU A 181 10.11 -3.17 -1.41
C GLU A 181 9.67 -2.67 -2.80
N GLN A 182 10.09 -3.33 -3.88
CA GLN A 182 9.69 -2.95 -5.23
C GLN A 182 8.17 -3.05 -5.42
N MET A 183 7.56 -4.16 -4.99
CA MET A 183 6.11 -4.35 -5.10
C MET A 183 5.32 -3.34 -4.25
N ALA A 184 5.82 -3.03 -3.06
CA ALA A 184 5.21 -2.04 -2.17
C ALA A 184 5.31 -0.64 -2.77
N TYR A 185 6.47 -0.28 -3.33
CA TYR A 185 6.70 0.99 -4.00
C TYR A 185 5.75 1.18 -5.19
N GLU A 186 5.66 0.20 -6.09
CA GLU A 186 4.76 0.26 -7.24
C GLU A 186 3.30 0.40 -6.80
N ARG A 187 2.88 -0.38 -5.79
CA ARG A 187 1.52 -0.30 -5.23
C ARG A 187 1.26 1.06 -4.59
N GLN A 188 2.21 1.59 -3.82
CA GLN A 188 2.07 2.88 -3.14
C GLN A 188 2.02 4.02 -4.16
N ALA A 189 2.86 4.01 -5.19
CA ALA A 189 2.84 4.98 -6.26
C ALA A 189 1.51 4.97 -7.02
N HIS A 190 0.99 3.78 -7.36
CA HIS A 190 -0.31 3.64 -8.01
C HIS A 190 -1.46 4.11 -7.11
N GLN A 191 -1.47 3.70 -5.84
CA GLN A 191 -2.48 4.15 -4.88
C GLN A 191 -2.43 5.66 -4.64
N ALA A 192 -1.23 6.27 -4.59
CA ALA A 192 -1.08 7.71 -4.45
C ALA A 192 -1.71 8.44 -5.64
N ARG A 193 -1.45 7.99 -6.88
CA ARG A 193 -2.07 8.54 -8.09
C ARG A 193 -3.59 8.43 -8.08
N LEU A 194 -4.13 7.27 -7.71
CA LEU A 194 -5.58 7.10 -7.59
C LEU A 194 -6.17 7.99 -6.50
N ARG A 195 -5.50 8.13 -5.36
CA ARG A 195 -5.93 9.03 -4.28
C ARG A 195 -5.95 10.47 -4.75
N THR A 196 -4.92 10.94 -5.45
CA THR A 196 -4.90 12.32 -5.97
C THR A 196 -6.01 12.57 -6.97
N GLU A 197 -6.30 11.61 -7.86
CA GLU A 197 -7.39 11.72 -8.84
C GLU A 197 -8.77 11.76 -8.16
N ILE A 198 -9.00 10.88 -7.19
CA ILE A 198 -10.24 10.86 -6.41
C ILE A 198 -10.40 12.16 -5.61
N THR A 199 -9.33 12.64 -4.96
CA THR A 199 -9.36 13.89 -4.20
C THR A 199 -9.65 15.09 -5.10
N ARG A 200 -9.03 15.15 -6.28
CA ARG A 200 -9.30 16.19 -7.28
C ARG A 200 -10.77 16.18 -7.71
N SER A 201 -11.29 15.01 -8.11
CA SER A 201 -12.68 14.88 -8.54
C SER A 201 -13.66 15.24 -7.41
N LYS A 202 -13.39 14.81 -6.17
CA LYS A 202 -14.20 15.18 -5.00
C LYS A 202 -14.16 16.67 -4.71
N ALA A 203 -13.01 17.33 -4.85
CA ALA A 203 -12.88 18.77 -4.67
C ALA A 203 -13.74 19.53 -5.69
N GLU A 204 -13.60 19.20 -6.98
CA GLU A 204 -14.38 19.77 -8.09
C GLU A 204 -15.89 19.54 -7.89
N GLN A 205 -16.31 18.33 -7.48
CA GLN A 205 -17.71 18.04 -7.17
C GLN A 205 -18.22 18.85 -5.98
N SER A 206 -17.43 18.97 -4.91
CA SER A 206 -17.82 19.74 -3.73
C SER A 206 -17.95 21.23 -4.05
N GLU A 207 -17.07 21.75 -4.91
CA GLU A 207 -17.12 23.13 -5.38
C GLU A 207 -18.34 23.39 -6.26
N TYR A 208 -18.65 22.47 -7.17
CA TYR A 208 -19.85 22.54 -8.00
C TYR A 208 -21.13 22.59 -7.14
N LEU A 209 -21.25 21.71 -6.13
CA LEU A 209 -22.40 21.71 -5.22
C LEU A 209 -22.54 23.03 -4.45
N LYS A 210 -21.43 23.59 -3.95
CA LYS A 210 -21.40 24.90 -3.29
C LYS A 210 -21.85 26.01 -4.24
N ASN A 211 -21.35 26.02 -5.47
CA ASN A 211 -21.71 27.04 -6.47
C ASN A 211 -23.19 26.97 -6.88
N VAL A 212 -23.75 25.76 -7.02
CA VAL A 212 -25.18 25.56 -7.28
C VAL A 212 -26.04 26.03 -6.10
N GLU A 213 -25.62 25.76 -4.86
CA GLU A 213 -26.32 26.26 -3.68
C GLU A 213 -26.27 27.78 -3.57
N LEU A 214 -25.11 28.38 -3.80
CA LEU A 214 -24.93 29.84 -3.84
C LEU A 214 -25.80 30.48 -4.92
N ALA A 215 -25.83 29.93 -6.13
CA ALA A 215 -26.70 30.39 -7.21
C ALA A 215 -28.18 30.35 -6.81
N ARG A 216 -28.65 29.22 -6.25
CA ARG A 216 -30.04 29.10 -5.73
C ARG A 216 -30.36 30.13 -4.67
N VAL A 217 -29.44 30.43 -3.75
CA VAL A 217 -29.64 31.44 -2.71
C VAL A 217 -29.70 32.85 -3.31
N LEU A 218 -28.82 33.17 -4.25
CA LEU A 218 -28.80 34.46 -4.93
C LEU A 218 -30.07 34.68 -5.76
N ASP A 219 -30.55 33.67 -6.49
CA ASP A 219 -31.78 33.75 -7.27
C ASP A 219 -33.00 33.94 -6.37
N LYS A 220 -33.08 33.23 -5.24
CA LYS A 220 -34.12 33.47 -4.21
C LYS A 220 -34.09 34.91 -3.68
N ARG A 221 -32.90 35.47 -3.44
CA ARG A 221 -32.76 36.88 -2.99
C ARG A 221 -33.17 37.87 -4.08
N LYS A 222 -32.76 37.63 -5.33
CA LYS A 222 -33.15 38.47 -6.47
C LYS A 222 -34.66 38.44 -6.70
N ALA A 223 -35.27 37.27 -6.67
CA ALA A 223 -36.73 37.13 -6.78
C ALA A 223 -37.47 37.88 -5.66
N LYS A 224 -37.02 37.77 -4.41
CA LYS A 224 -37.58 38.56 -3.29
C LYS A 224 -37.44 40.06 -3.50
N LYS A 225 -36.26 40.52 -3.96
CA LYS A 225 -36.03 41.94 -4.24
C LYS A 225 -36.92 42.46 -5.38
N ALA A 226 -37.08 41.68 -6.45
CA ALA A 226 -37.97 42.01 -7.56
C ALA A 226 -39.44 42.10 -7.10
N LEU A 227 -39.90 41.16 -6.28
CA LEU A 227 -41.25 41.19 -5.68
C LEU A 227 -41.47 42.41 -4.78
N THR A 228 -40.44 42.85 -4.03
CA THR A 228 -40.54 44.05 -3.19
C THR A 228 -40.43 45.36 -3.97
N SER A 229 -39.71 45.39 -5.10
CA SER A 229 -39.58 46.59 -5.93
C SER A 229 -40.78 46.82 -6.85
N ASP A 230 -41.45 45.76 -7.29
CA ASP A 230 -42.66 45.85 -8.12
C ASP A 230 -43.91 46.22 -7.28
N GLY A 231 -43.80 46.17 -5.94
CA GLY A 231 -44.82 46.65 -5.00
C GLY A 231 -44.61 48.08 -4.48
N SER A 232 -43.52 48.77 -4.86
CA SER A 232 -43.20 50.12 -4.36
C SER A 232 -43.40 51.22 -5.41
N GLY A 233 -44.30 50.99 -6.35
CA GLY A 233 -44.63 51.91 -7.45
C GLY A 233 -46.10 52.36 -7.48
N ALA A 234 -46.82 52.33 -6.37
CA ALA A 234 -48.12 53.01 -6.25
C ALA A 234 -48.54 53.20 -4.78
N ALA A 235 -48.77 54.48 -4.41
CA ALA A 235 -49.56 54.97 -3.27
C ALA A 235 -48.94 54.95 -1.85
N GLY A 236 -48.87 56.15 -1.27
CA GLY A 236 -49.49 56.38 0.05
C GLY A 236 -48.53 56.65 1.21
N ALA A 237 -48.34 57.92 1.53
CA ALA A 237 -47.99 58.36 2.88
C ALA A 237 -49.05 57.85 3.88
N GLY A 238 -48.61 57.13 4.91
CA GLY A 238 -49.46 56.67 6.01
C GLY A 238 -48.64 55.77 6.94
N GLY A 239 -48.42 56.21 8.17
CA GLY A 239 -47.56 55.53 9.13
C GLY A 239 -48.12 54.19 9.62
N ASP A 240 -47.21 53.29 9.98
CA ASP A 240 -47.47 52.20 10.93
C ASP A 240 -46.13 51.73 11.56
N GLU A 241 -46.15 51.61 12.88
CA GLU A 241 -45.05 51.13 13.72
C GLU A 241 -44.77 49.65 13.45
N GLY A 242 -43.53 49.32 13.08
CA GLY A 242 -43.16 47.91 12.88
C GLY A 242 -41.72 47.71 12.45
N GLY A 243 -40.78 48.42 13.08
CA GLY A 243 -39.34 48.31 12.79
C GLY A 243 -38.81 46.90 13.06
N LYS A 244 -38.76 46.04 12.04
CA LYS A 244 -37.99 44.78 12.09
C LYS A 244 -36.50 45.11 12.05
N GLY A 245 -35.86 44.89 13.19
CA GLY A 245 -34.48 45.24 13.49
C GLY A 245 -33.48 44.80 12.43
N GLY A 246 -32.69 45.76 11.94
CA GLY A 246 -31.41 45.47 11.33
C GLY A 246 -30.54 44.72 12.34
N SER A 247 -30.02 43.56 11.95
CA SER A 247 -29.04 42.82 12.74
C SER A 247 -27.75 43.63 12.80
N SER A 248 -27.65 44.51 13.81
CA SER A 248 -26.38 45.11 14.18
C SER A 248 -25.49 44.00 14.75
N TYR A 249 -24.49 43.59 13.98
CA TYR A 249 -23.41 42.78 14.51
C TYR A 249 -22.71 43.62 15.57
N ARG A 250 -22.92 43.29 16.85
CA ARG A 250 -22.11 43.85 17.93
C ARG A 250 -20.70 43.29 17.75
N GLN A 251 -19.81 44.12 17.23
CA GLN A 251 -18.38 43.83 17.19
C GLN A 251 -17.93 43.61 18.65
N ARG A 252 -17.50 42.39 18.97
CA ARG A 252 -16.88 42.13 20.26
C ARG A 252 -15.61 43.00 20.34
N PRO A 253 -15.36 43.69 21.47
CA PRO A 253 -14.13 44.46 21.61
C PRO A 253 -12.94 43.52 21.41
N VAL A 254 -11.95 43.97 20.64
CA VAL A 254 -10.70 43.25 20.44
C VAL A 254 -10.03 43.14 21.80
N ILE A 255 -9.93 41.92 22.32
CA ILE A 255 -9.10 41.63 23.49
C ILE A 255 -7.66 41.79 23.01
N GLU A 256 -6.98 42.84 23.46
CA GLU A 256 -5.54 42.98 23.24
C GLU A 256 -4.84 41.79 23.90
N LYS A 257 -4.34 40.87 23.08
CA LYS A 257 -3.64 39.64 23.51
C LYS A 257 -2.32 39.91 24.24
N SER A 258 -1.89 41.18 24.34
CA SER A 258 -0.64 41.62 24.97
C SER A 258 -0.53 41.27 26.47
N LYS A 259 -1.65 40.93 27.14
CA LYS A 259 -1.67 40.56 28.57
C LYS A 259 -1.99 39.08 28.85
N THR A 260 -2.21 38.28 27.82
CA THR A 260 -2.35 36.81 27.95
C THR A 260 -1.01 36.13 27.65
N LEU A 261 -0.74 35.00 28.31
CA LEU A 261 0.51 34.22 28.14
C LEU A 261 0.79 33.83 26.67
N GLU A 262 -0.22 33.79 25.80
CA GLU A 262 -0.08 33.59 24.35
C GLU A 262 0.46 34.82 23.57
N GLY A 263 0.39 36.02 24.13
CA GLY A 263 0.84 37.26 23.46
C GLY A 263 2.28 37.66 23.77
N LYS A 264 2.91 37.03 24.76
CA LYS A 264 4.37 37.05 24.90
C LYS A 264 4.93 36.03 23.93
N GLY A 265 5.23 36.49 22.72
CA GLY A 265 5.89 35.69 21.70
C GLY A 265 7.22 35.11 22.20
N MET A 266 7.66 34.01 21.57
CA MET A 266 8.91 33.31 21.87
C MET A 266 10.16 34.20 21.83
N ASP A 267 10.13 35.38 21.22
CA ASP A 267 11.23 36.35 21.18
C ASP A 267 11.75 36.76 22.57
N ASP A 268 10.86 36.95 23.53
CA ASP A 268 11.22 37.35 24.91
C ASP A 268 11.91 36.21 25.68
N VAL A 269 11.60 34.96 25.32
CA VAL A 269 12.21 33.75 25.91
C VAL A 269 13.56 33.46 25.25
N LEU A 270 13.70 33.73 23.95
CA LEU A 270 14.96 33.54 23.21
C LEU A 270 16.02 34.58 23.61
N GLY A 271 15.62 35.82 23.92
CA GLY A 271 16.53 36.85 24.44
C GLY A 271 17.12 36.53 25.83
N SER A 272 16.43 35.72 26.64
CA SER A 272 16.88 35.36 27.99
C SER A 272 17.76 34.11 28.06
N ILE A 273 17.88 33.35 26.96
CA ILE A 273 18.63 32.09 26.89
C ILE A 273 19.97 32.26 26.16
N PHE A 274 20.07 33.23 25.24
CA PHE A 274 21.26 33.49 24.43
C PHE A 274 21.90 34.87 24.66
N GLY A 275 21.44 35.61 25.68
CA GLY A 275 22.02 36.88 26.13
C GLY A 275 23.03 36.71 27.27
#